data_AF-A0A094S323-F1
#
_entry.id   AF-A0A094S323-F1
#
_cell.length_a   1.000
_cell.length_b   1.000
_cell.length_c   1.000
_cell.angle_alpha   90.00
_cell.angle_beta   90.00
_cell.angle_gamma   90.00
#
_symmetry.space_group_name_H-M   'P 1'
#
loop_
_entity.id
_entity.type
_entity.pdbx_description
1 polymer ?
#
loop_
_entity_poly.entity_id
_entity_poly.type
_entity_poly.pdbx_seq_one_letter_code
_entity_poly.pdbx_strand_id
1 'polypeptide(L)' 'DLSTPMPQYGFAGLKAGDQWCLCAPRWQEAFEEGKAPQVKLHSTHMAATEFCDVEGLRAHAIDL' A
#
# COMPACT_ATOMS: atom_id res chain seq x y z
N ASP A 1 -12.10 1.71 3.54
CA ASP A 1 -12.67 1.77 2.19
C ASP A 1 -11.91 2.84 1.41
N LEU A 2 -11.30 2.44 0.29
CA LEU A 2 -10.55 3.36 -0.59
C LEU A 2 -11.17 3.43 -1.99
N SER A 3 -12.28 2.72 -2.26
CA SER A 3 -12.93 2.72 -3.58
C SER A 3 -14.12 3.66 -3.62
N THR A 4 -14.78 3.95 -2.49
CA THR A 4 -15.90 4.89 -2.45
C THR A 4 -15.44 6.33 -2.73
N PRO A 5 -15.97 7.00 -3.76
CA PRO A 5 -15.68 8.40 -4.04
C PRO A 5 -16.18 9.32 -2.92
N MET A 6 -15.37 10.34 -2.59
CA MET A 6 -15.74 11.43 -1.68
C MET A 6 -15.46 12.79 -2.36
N PRO A 7 -16.35 13.25 -3.28
CA PRO A 7 -16.16 14.49 -4.03
C PRO A 7 -15.94 15.72 -3.17
N GLN A 8 -16.53 15.75 -1.97
CA GLN A 8 -16.37 16.83 -1.01
C GLN A 8 -14.92 17.03 -0.52
N TYR A 9 -14.09 15.99 -0.62
CA TYR A 9 -12.66 16.04 -0.31
C TYR A 9 -11.77 15.95 -1.56
N GLY A 10 -12.35 16.04 -2.75
CA GLY A 10 -11.62 15.86 -4.01
C GLY A 10 -11.11 14.42 -4.25
N PHE A 11 -11.66 13.44 -3.54
CA PHE A 11 -11.24 12.04 -3.66
C PHE A 11 -12.18 11.28 -4.59
N ALA A 12 -11.66 10.79 -5.73
CA ALA A 12 -12.47 10.08 -6.73
C ALA A 12 -12.71 8.59 -6.40
N GLY A 13 -12.05 8.05 -5.38
CA GLY A 13 -11.97 6.61 -5.15
C GLY A 13 -10.89 5.96 -6.01
N LEU A 14 -10.23 4.94 -5.48
CA LEU A 14 -9.18 4.18 -6.16
C LEU A 14 -9.76 3.06 -7.03
N LYS A 15 -9.04 2.77 -8.11
CA LYS A 15 -9.26 1.64 -9.01
C LYS A 15 -8.05 0.70 -8.97
N ALA A 16 -8.24 -0.53 -9.43
CA ALA A 16 -7.14 -1.47 -9.56
C ALA A 16 -6.06 -0.91 -10.49
N GLY A 17 -4.81 -0.95 -10.06
CA GLY A 17 -3.66 -0.39 -10.77
C GLY A 17 -3.26 1.03 -10.35
N ASP A 18 -4.12 1.75 -9.62
CA ASP A 18 -3.75 3.05 -9.08
C ASP A 18 -2.63 2.92 -8.04
N GLN A 19 -1.72 3.88 -8.05
CA GLN A 19 -0.66 3.99 -7.06
C GLN A 19 -1.11 4.93 -5.95
N TRP A 20 -1.07 4.43 -4.72
CA TRP A 20 -1.54 5.18 -3.57
C TRP A 20 -0.68 4.90 -2.34
N CYS A 21 -0.39 5.95 -1.57
CA CYS A 21 0.28 5.80 -0.30
C CYS A 21 -0.67 5.17 0.71
N LEU A 22 -0.32 3.97 1.19
CA LEU A 22 -1.08 3.26 2.21
C LEU A 22 -0.46 3.47 3.59
N CYS A 23 -1.29 3.41 4.63
CA CYS A 23 -0.78 3.31 5.98
C CYS A 23 -0.02 1.99 6.15
N ALA A 24 1.23 2.02 6.59
CA ALA A 24 2.07 0.83 6.71
C ALA A 24 1.40 -0.32 7.51
N PRO A 25 0.74 -0.07 8.67
CA PRO A 25 0.03 -1.13 9.39
C PRO A 25 -1.11 -1.78 8.58
N ARG A 26 -1.78 -1.03 7.69
CA ARG A 26 -2.85 -1.58 6.83
C ARG A 26 -2.29 -2.45 5.71
N TRP A 27 -1.10 -2.12 5.22
CA TRP A 27 -0.41 -2.98 4.28
C TRP A 27 0.03 -4.29 4.97
N GLN A 28 0.57 -4.21 6.19
CA GLN A 28 0.99 -5.38 6.97
C GLN A 28 -0.19 -6.31 7.30
N GLU A 29 -1.34 -5.78 7.70
CA GLU A 29 -2.58 -6.56 7.91
C GLU A 29 -2.96 -7.34 6.63
N ALA A 30 -2.93 -6.68 5.48
CA ALA A 30 -3.21 -7.34 4.20
C ALA A 30 -2.16 -8.40 3.84
N PHE A 31 -0.90 -8.19 4.20
CA PHE A 31 0.18 -9.18 4.00
C PHE A 31 -0.05 -10.44 4.84
N GLU A 32 -0.43 -10.29 6.10
CA GLU A 32 -0.75 -11.41 6.99
C GLU A 32 -1.96 -12.22 6.51
N GLU A 33 -2.93 -11.57 5.84
CA GLU A 33 -4.04 -12.24 5.18
C GLU A 33 -3.71 -12.84 3.79
N GLY A 34 -2.49 -12.68 3.29
CA GLY A 34 -2.08 -13.15 1.95
C GLY A 34 -2.72 -12.34 0.81
N LYS A 35 -3.11 -11.09 1.07
CA LYS A 35 -3.76 -10.16 0.13
C LYS A 35 -3.01 -8.83 -0.01
N ALA A 36 -1.74 -8.79 0.35
CA ALA A 36 -0.95 -7.56 0.22
C ALA A 36 -0.89 -7.09 -1.24
N PRO A 37 -1.13 -5.79 -1.50
CA PRO A 37 -0.92 -5.23 -2.83
C PRO A 37 0.57 -5.12 -3.13
N GLN A 38 0.89 -5.05 -4.42
CA GLN A 38 2.24 -4.74 -4.92
C GLN A 38 2.75 -3.41 -4.37
N VAL A 39 4.06 -3.32 -4.15
CA VAL A 39 4.73 -2.18 -3.52
C VAL A 39 5.73 -1.56 -4.48
N LYS A 40 5.81 -0.23 -4.50
CA LYS A 40 6.92 0.51 -5.10
C LYS A 40 7.90 0.93 -4.02
N LEU A 41 9.01 0.21 -3.88
CA LEU A 41 9.97 0.47 -2.81
C LEU A 41 10.63 1.84 -2.94
N HIS A 42 10.94 2.28 -4.16
CA HIS A 42 11.52 3.62 -4.37
C HIS A 42 10.55 4.75 -4.00
N SER A 43 9.26 4.46 -3.88
CA SER A 43 8.21 5.40 -3.43
C SER A 43 7.72 5.14 -2.00
N THR A 44 8.36 4.22 -1.26
CA THR A 44 7.97 3.86 0.10
C THR A 44 8.94 4.48 1.10
N HIS A 45 8.41 5.20 2.08
CA HIS A 45 9.24 5.84 3.11
C HIS A 45 9.89 4.78 4.02
N MET A 46 11.14 5.00 4.44
CA MET A 46 11.89 4.03 5.27
C MET A 46 11.18 3.68 6.59
N ALA A 47 10.44 4.63 7.19
CA ALA A 47 9.65 4.37 8.41
C ALA A 47 8.59 3.25 8.25
N ALA A 48 8.26 2.83 7.02
CA ALA A 48 7.40 1.66 6.81
C ALA A 48 8.00 0.38 7.39
N THR A 49 9.33 0.26 7.50
CA THR A 49 10.00 -0.92 8.08
C THR A 49 9.81 -1.04 9.58
N GLU A 50 9.30 -0.02 10.26
CA GLU A 50 8.93 -0.08 11.67
C GLU A 50 7.61 -0.86 11.88
N PHE A 51 6.79 -0.98 10.83
CA PHE A 51 5.47 -1.61 10.88
C PHE A 51 5.34 -2.83 9.97
N CYS A 52 6.11 -2.88 8.89
CA CYS A 52 6.04 -3.93 7.87
C CYS A 52 7.29 -4.80 7.88
N ASP A 53 7.12 -6.09 7.61
CA ASP A 53 8.25 -6.98 7.34
C ASP A 53 8.97 -6.58 6.04
N VAL A 54 10.29 -6.38 6.12
CA VAL A 54 11.12 -5.95 4.99
C VAL A 54 11.16 -7.01 3.89
N GLU A 55 11.21 -8.29 4.26
CA GLU A 55 11.23 -9.37 3.28
C GLU A 55 9.88 -9.47 2.57
N GLY A 56 8.77 -9.30 3.31
CA GLY A 56 7.44 -9.15 2.72
C GLY A 56 7.36 -8.00 1.72
N LEU A 57 7.88 -6.82 2.06
CA LEU A 57 7.91 -5.66 1.17
C LEU A 57 8.73 -5.93 -0.10
N ARG A 58 9.91 -6.58 0.03
CA ARG A 58 10.76 -6.96 -1.11
C ARG A 58 10.08 -7.98 -2.02
N ALA A 59 9.42 -8.98 -1.45
CA ALA A 59 8.70 -10.01 -2.20
C ALA A 59 7.54 -9.45 -3.04
N HIS A 60 6.97 -8.31 -2.64
CA HIS A 60 5.87 -7.63 -3.32
C HIS A 60 6.33 -6.44 -4.18
N ALA A 61 7.64 -6.20 -4.30
CA ALA A 61 8.18 -5.07 -5.02
C ALA A 61 8.00 -5.21 -6.53
N ILE A 62 7.64 -4.11 -7.21
CA ILE A 62 7.52 -4.05 -8.69
C ILE A 62 8.58 -3.17 -9.36
N ASP A 63 9.48 -2.59 -8.59
CA ASP A 63 10.49 -1.63 -9.02
C ASP A 63 11.89 -1.96 -8.48
N LEU A 64 12.17 -3.26 -8.29
CA LEU A 64 13.43 -3.82 -7.77
C LEU A 64 14.20 -4.57 -8.87
#